data_AF-A0A2W4IJQ4-F1
#
_entry.id   AF-A0A2W4IJQ4-F1
#
_cell.length_a   1.000
_cell.length_b   1.000
_cell.length_c   1.000
_cell.angle_alpha   90.00
_cell.angle_beta   90.00
_cell.angle_gamma   90.00
#
_symmetry.space_group_name_H-M   'P 1'
#
loop_
_entity.id
_entity.type
_entity.pdbx_description
1 polymer ?
#
loop_
_entity_poly.entity_id
_entity_poly.type
_entity_poly.pdbx_seq_one_letter_code
_entity_poly.pdbx_strand_id
1 'polypeptide(L)'
;MQEIRKIGDGAFGPMYEGITGKEAEDFLIEKKNGEVKGAYIFEKRPVDLIRGHYNIGTGKGIGLAKIVAKHPEVLGKIQQLIDELPLLNMNQEEVILGDDNARTVIKLKRNGENKRWLMTAYEIKEKNK
;
A
#
# COMPACT_ATOMS: atom_id res chain seq x y z
N MET A 1 -10.12 17.09 12.74
CA MET A 1 -8.81 16.43 12.57
C MET A 1 -8.89 15.10 13.27
N GLN A 2 -8.67 13.99 12.57
CA GLN A 2 -8.55 12.69 13.24
C GLN A 2 -7.23 12.69 14.04
N GLU A 3 -7.25 12.10 15.23
CA GLU A 3 -6.06 12.05 16.08
C GLU A 3 -5.17 10.89 15.64
N ILE A 4 -3.95 11.19 15.18
CA ILE A 4 -2.96 10.17 14.84
C ILE A 4 -2.43 9.58 16.13
N ARG A 5 -2.65 8.28 16.34
CA ARG A 5 -2.21 7.58 17.55
C ARG A 5 -1.18 6.53 17.21
N LYS A 6 -0.04 6.52 17.90
CA LYS A 6 0.88 5.37 17.89
C LYS A 6 0.29 4.27 18.78
N ILE A 7 0.11 3.08 18.23
CA ILE A 7 -0.51 1.94 18.93
C ILE A 7 0.47 0.81 19.23
N GLY A 8 1.71 0.92 18.76
CA GLY A 8 2.75 -0.06 19.03
C GLY A 8 3.88 0.02 18.01
N ASP A 9 4.68 -1.05 17.96
CA ASP A 9 5.78 -1.22 17.01
C ASP A 9 5.62 -2.59 16.32
N GLY A 10 5.70 -2.59 15.00
CA GLY A 10 5.54 -3.78 14.15
C GLY A 10 6.77 -4.01 13.27
N ALA A 11 6.68 -5.00 12.39
CA ALA A 11 7.78 -5.40 11.50
C ALA A 11 8.26 -4.29 10.53
N PHE A 12 7.50 -3.21 10.39
CA PHE A 12 7.82 -2.07 9.53
C PHE A 12 8.09 -0.78 10.32
N GLY A 13 8.29 -0.88 11.64
CA GLY A 13 8.47 0.25 12.55
C GLY A 13 7.20 0.58 13.34
N PRO A 14 7.08 1.82 13.85
CA PRO A 14 5.91 2.24 14.62
C PRO A 14 4.59 2.04 13.86
N MET A 15 3.58 1.53 14.54
CA MET A 15 2.24 1.35 14.03
C MET A 15 1.37 2.53 14.47
N TYR A 16 0.64 3.11 13.52
CA TYR A 16 -0.26 4.22 13.74
C TYR A 16 -1.69 3.87 13.31
N GLU A 17 -2.68 4.55 13.87
CA GLU A 17 -4.08 4.48 13.45
C GLU A 17 -4.72 5.87 13.48
N GLY A 18 -5.97 5.95 12.99
CA GLY A 18 -6.75 7.18 13.01
C GLY A 18 -6.50 8.12 11.83
N ILE A 19 -5.90 7.63 10.73
CA ILE A 19 -5.80 8.34 9.44
C ILE A 19 -5.92 7.32 8.30
N THR A 20 -6.45 7.75 7.16
CA THR A 20 -6.70 6.88 6.00
C THR A 20 -6.33 7.57 4.68
N GLY A 21 -6.30 6.80 3.59
CA GLY A 21 -6.10 7.30 2.24
C GLY A 21 -4.88 8.22 2.11
N LYS A 22 -5.07 9.36 1.47
CA LYS A 22 -4.02 10.35 1.24
C LYS A 22 -3.36 10.86 2.53
N GLU A 23 -4.12 11.03 3.62
CA GLU A 23 -3.54 11.49 4.89
C GLU A 23 -2.54 10.48 5.46
N ALA A 24 -2.85 9.18 5.36
CA ALA A 24 -1.93 8.10 5.74
C ALA A 24 -0.68 8.05 4.85
N GLU A 25 -0.84 8.31 3.55
CA GLU A 25 0.28 8.40 2.61
C GLU A 25 1.21 9.56 2.96
N ASP A 26 0.67 10.79 3.07
CA ASP A 26 1.44 11.99 3.38
C ASP A 26 2.19 11.83 4.72
N PHE A 27 1.51 11.30 5.74
CA PHE A 27 2.10 11.05 7.05
C PHE A 27 3.31 10.10 7.00
N LEU A 28 3.20 8.97 6.30
CA LEU A 28 4.31 8.01 6.18
C LEU A 28 5.42 8.50 5.22
N ILE A 29 5.09 9.33 4.24
CA ILE A 29 6.08 10.02 3.40
C ILE A 29 6.96 10.91 4.27
N GLU A 30 6.35 11.70 5.17
CA GLU A 30 7.07 12.57 6.10
C GLU A 30 7.86 11.76 7.14
N LYS A 31 7.23 10.77 7.79
CA LYS A 31 7.89 9.97 8.85
C LYS A 31 8.99 9.06 8.35
N LYS A 32 8.94 8.63 7.08
CA LYS A 32 9.92 7.73 6.46
C LYS A 32 10.14 6.40 7.20
N ASN A 33 9.23 6.02 8.10
CA ASN A 33 9.24 4.75 8.83
C ASN A 33 7.81 4.42 9.32
N GLY A 34 7.54 3.15 9.62
CA GLY A 34 6.29 2.72 10.24
C GLY A 34 5.22 2.22 9.27
N GLU A 35 4.03 2.03 9.82
CA GLU A 35 2.83 1.64 9.10
C GLU A 35 1.57 2.29 9.69
N VAL A 36 0.55 2.48 8.86
CA VAL A 36 -0.77 2.95 9.25
C VAL A 36 -1.75 1.79 9.10
N LYS A 37 -2.38 1.41 10.20
CA LYS A 37 -3.39 0.35 10.27
C LYS A 37 -4.68 0.81 9.61
N GLY A 38 -5.25 -0.05 8.77
CA GLY A 38 -6.54 0.24 8.11
C GLY A 38 -6.54 1.52 7.28
N ALA A 39 -5.39 1.89 6.70
CA ALA A 39 -5.26 3.05 5.83
C ALA A 39 -6.20 2.98 4.62
N TYR A 40 -6.55 1.77 4.18
CA TYR A 40 -7.50 1.52 3.10
C TYR A 40 -8.49 0.42 3.48
N ILE A 41 -9.57 0.29 2.71
CA ILE A 41 -10.55 -0.79 2.82
C ILE A 41 -10.60 -1.57 1.51
N PHE A 42 -10.60 -2.91 1.60
CA PHE A 42 -10.92 -3.82 0.50
C PHE A 42 -11.88 -4.89 1.00
N GLU A 43 -13.05 -5.02 0.36
CA GLU A 43 -14.15 -5.92 0.76
C GLU A 43 -14.55 -5.75 2.25
N LYS A 44 -14.82 -4.51 2.68
CA LYS A 44 -15.20 -4.17 4.07
C LYS A 44 -14.16 -4.57 5.14
N ARG A 45 -12.96 -4.99 4.74
CA ARG A 45 -11.88 -5.37 5.63
C ARG A 45 -10.73 -4.37 5.49
N PRO A 46 -10.06 -3.99 6.58
CA PRO A 46 -8.95 -3.05 6.55
C PRO A 46 -7.74 -3.60 5.79
N VAL A 47 -6.98 -2.69 5.21
CA VAL A 47 -5.69 -2.91 4.56
C VAL A 47 -4.72 -1.87 5.10
N ASP A 48 -3.61 -2.34 5.66
CA ASP A 48 -2.57 -1.49 6.21
C ASP A 48 -1.73 -0.86 5.10
N LEU A 49 -1.29 0.38 5.31
CA LEU A 49 -0.27 1.02 4.49
C LEU A 49 1.07 0.94 5.22
N ILE A 50 2.08 0.35 4.59
CA ILE A 50 3.43 0.31 5.15
C ILE A 50 4.33 1.33 4.46
N ARG A 51 5.27 1.93 5.20
CA ARG A 51 6.30 2.75 4.56
C ARG A 51 7.19 1.92 3.65
N GLY A 52 7.60 0.74 4.11
CA GLY A 52 8.45 -0.18 3.35
C GLY A 52 9.82 0.39 3.03
N HIS A 53 10.45 -0.12 1.96
CA HIS A 53 11.77 0.29 1.51
C HIS A 53 11.86 0.24 -0.01
N TYR A 54 12.77 1.01 -0.58
CA TYR A 54 13.05 0.98 -2.01
C TYR A 54 14.54 1.26 -2.25
N ASN A 55 15.19 0.38 -3.01
CA ASN A 55 16.59 0.50 -3.38
C ASN A 55 16.69 0.92 -4.85
N ILE A 56 17.19 2.14 -5.09
CA ILE A 56 17.30 2.71 -6.43
C ILE A 56 18.23 1.90 -7.32
N GLY A 57 19.36 1.41 -6.79
CA GLY A 57 20.35 0.67 -7.56
C GLY A 57 19.86 -0.69 -8.09
N THR A 58 18.98 -1.36 -7.36
CA THR A 58 18.42 -2.67 -7.77
C THR A 58 17.01 -2.59 -8.33
N GLY A 59 16.31 -1.46 -8.14
CA GLY A 59 14.88 -1.31 -8.45
C GLY A 59 13.95 -2.15 -7.57
N LYS A 60 14.47 -2.84 -6.54
CA LYS A 60 13.69 -3.69 -5.63
C LYS A 60 13.17 -2.88 -4.45
N GLY A 61 11.97 -3.22 -3.99
CA GLY A 61 11.32 -2.56 -2.87
C GLY A 61 9.85 -2.92 -2.74
N ILE A 62 9.24 -2.44 -1.67
CA ILE A 62 7.85 -2.71 -1.29
C ILE A 62 7.24 -1.47 -0.60
N GLY A 63 5.92 -1.39 -0.60
CA GLY A 63 5.15 -0.37 0.12
C GLY A 63 5.29 1.02 -0.47
N LEU A 64 4.95 2.02 0.34
CA LEU A 64 4.89 3.42 -0.07
C LEU A 64 6.24 3.94 -0.59
N ALA A 65 7.36 3.45 -0.05
CA ALA A 65 8.72 3.79 -0.52
C ALA A 65 8.87 3.60 -2.03
N LYS A 66 8.41 2.45 -2.52
CA LYS A 66 8.51 2.09 -3.94
C LYS A 66 7.51 2.88 -4.75
N ILE A 67 6.28 3.05 -4.25
CA ILE A 67 5.23 3.81 -4.93
C ILE A 67 5.69 5.27 -5.13
N VAL A 68 6.19 5.95 -4.10
CA VAL A 68 6.71 7.33 -4.21
C VAL A 68 7.84 7.43 -5.24
N ALA A 69 8.73 6.44 -5.30
CA ALA A 69 9.90 6.49 -6.16
C ALA A 69 9.62 6.12 -7.62
N LYS A 70 8.61 5.30 -7.89
CA LYS A 70 8.33 4.75 -9.24
C LYS A 70 6.99 5.16 -9.82
N HIS A 71 6.02 5.36 -8.94
CA HIS A 71 4.61 5.52 -9.28
C HIS A 71 3.97 6.69 -8.51
N PRO A 72 4.56 7.90 -8.51
CA PRO A 72 3.96 9.03 -7.81
C PRO A 72 2.56 9.39 -8.36
N GLU A 73 2.23 8.96 -9.60
CA GLU A 73 0.94 9.21 -10.25
C GLU A 73 -0.27 8.62 -9.51
N VAL A 74 -0.07 7.56 -8.71
CA VAL A 74 -1.16 6.92 -7.97
C VAL A 74 -1.35 7.46 -6.55
N LEU A 75 -0.45 8.33 -6.07
CA LEU A 75 -0.54 8.88 -4.72
C LEU A 75 -1.84 9.68 -4.56
N GLY A 76 -2.53 9.45 -3.44
CA GLY A 76 -3.84 10.01 -3.13
C GLY A 76 -5.01 9.33 -3.85
N LYS A 77 -4.76 8.38 -4.75
CA LYS A 77 -5.78 7.62 -5.51
C LYS A 77 -5.79 6.13 -5.19
N ILE A 78 -4.96 5.66 -4.25
CA ILE A 78 -4.80 4.22 -4.00
C ILE A 78 -6.11 3.58 -3.54
N GLN A 79 -6.89 4.25 -2.67
CA GLN A 79 -8.21 3.75 -2.28
C GLN A 79 -9.14 3.61 -3.50
N GLN A 80 -9.18 4.63 -4.36
CA GLN A 80 -9.97 4.59 -5.59
C GLN A 80 -9.56 3.41 -6.49
N LEU A 81 -8.26 3.17 -6.68
CA LEU A 81 -7.77 2.01 -7.42
C LEU A 81 -8.18 0.67 -6.78
N ILE A 82 -8.22 0.58 -5.46
CA ILE A 82 -8.70 -0.62 -4.76
C ILE A 82 -10.20 -0.85 -4.99
N ASP A 83 -10.98 0.23 -5.08
CA ASP A 83 -12.43 0.17 -5.25
C ASP A 83 -12.85 -0.10 -6.70
N GLU A 84 -12.10 0.44 -7.68
CA GLU A 84 -12.48 0.43 -9.09
C GLU A 84 -11.85 -0.72 -9.90
N LEU A 85 -10.64 -1.17 -9.54
CA LEU A 85 -9.94 -2.17 -10.34
C LEU A 85 -10.58 -3.56 -10.19
N PRO A 86 -10.79 -4.30 -11.29
CA PRO A 86 -11.37 -5.62 -11.22
C PRO A 86 -10.40 -6.62 -10.56
N LEU A 87 -10.97 -7.65 -9.95
CA LEU A 87 -10.20 -8.73 -9.36
C LEU A 87 -9.53 -9.58 -10.46
N LEU A 88 -8.20 -9.59 -10.49
CA LEU A 88 -7.42 -10.43 -11.40
C LEU A 88 -7.05 -11.77 -10.79
N ASN A 89 -6.66 -11.76 -9.51
CA ASN A 89 -6.25 -12.97 -8.80
C ASN A 89 -6.49 -12.82 -7.30
N MET A 90 -6.88 -13.91 -6.66
CA MET A 90 -7.01 -14.01 -5.22
C MET A 90 -6.59 -15.40 -4.76
N ASN A 91 -5.69 -15.46 -3.78
CA ASN A 91 -5.33 -16.70 -3.11
C ASN A 91 -5.05 -16.44 -1.63
N GLN A 92 -4.46 -17.39 -0.92
CA GLN A 92 -4.18 -17.27 0.52
C GLN A 92 -3.06 -16.28 0.87
N GLU A 93 -2.24 -15.89 -0.11
CA GLU A 93 -1.06 -15.04 0.07
C GLU A 93 -1.33 -13.59 -0.35
N GLU A 94 -2.16 -13.37 -1.36
CA GLU A 94 -2.39 -12.05 -1.95
C GLU A 94 -3.71 -11.90 -2.70
N VAL A 95 -4.10 -10.64 -2.88
CA VAL A 95 -5.11 -10.17 -3.81
C VAL A 95 -4.43 -9.26 -4.82
N ILE A 96 -4.69 -9.50 -6.11
CA ILE A 96 -4.24 -8.68 -7.21
C ILE A 96 -5.48 -8.09 -7.88
N LEU A 97 -5.56 -6.77 -7.87
CA LEU A 97 -6.56 -5.99 -8.60
C LEU A 97 -5.86 -5.33 -9.80
N GLY A 98 -6.53 -5.26 -10.93
CA GLY A 98 -5.97 -4.54 -12.07
C GLY A 98 -6.66 -4.83 -13.38
N ASP A 99 -6.24 -4.06 -14.38
CA ASP A 99 -6.62 -4.21 -15.76
C ASP A 99 -5.36 -3.96 -16.63
N ASP A 100 -5.55 -3.49 -17.86
CA ASP A 100 -4.47 -3.10 -18.76
C ASP A 100 -3.82 -1.76 -18.41
N ASN A 101 -4.49 -0.92 -17.59
CA ASN A 101 -4.08 0.44 -17.27
C ASN A 101 -3.46 0.56 -15.88
N ALA A 102 -3.81 -0.31 -14.93
CA ALA A 102 -3.30 -0.20 -13.57
C ALA A 102 -3.28 -1.55 -12.83
N ARG A 103 -2.52 -1.58 -11.74
CA ARG A 103 -2.41 -2.75 -10.86
C ARG A 103 -2.21 -2.34 -9.41
N THR A 104 -2.90 -3.04 -8.51
CA THR A 104 -2.75 -2.96 -7.06
C THR A 104 -2.57 -4.34 -6.48
N VAL A 105 -1.58 -4.52 -5.59
CA VAL A 105 -1.30 -5.79 -4.93
C VAL A 105 -1.42 -5.63 -3.42
N ILE A 106 -2.31 -6.41 -2.82
CA ILE A 106 -2.52 -6.49 -1.38
C ILE A 106 -2.01 -7.85 -0.92
N LYS A 107 -1.01 -7.88 -0.03
CA LYS A 107 -0.58 -9.12 0.62
C LYS A 107 -1.53 -9.44 1.77
N LEU A 108 -1.80 -10.74 1.96
CA LEU A 108 -2.64 -11.27 3.03
C LEU A 108 -1.84 -11.91 4.15
N LYS A 109 -0.52 -12.08 3.95
CA LYS A 109 0.40 -12.57 4.97
C LYS A 109 1.64 -11.70 5.11
N ARG A 110 2.28 -11.82 6.27
CA ARG A 110 3.63 -11.37 6.54
C ARG A 110 4.33 -12.43 7.37
N ASN A 111 5.43 -12.99 6.85
CA ASN A 111 6.23 -14.00 7.55
C ASN A 111 5.40 -15.19 8.08
N GLY A 112 4.36 -15.60 7.33
CA GLY A 112 3.45 -16.68 7.70
C GLY A 112 2.23 -16.25 8.54
N GLU A 113 2.26 -15.05 9.13
CA GLU A 113 1.14 -14.51 9.91
C GLU A 113 0.15 -13.74 9.05
N ASN A 114 -1.13 -13.81 9.42
CA ASN A 114 -2.20 -13.08 8.72
C ASN A 114 -2.00 -11.56 8.87
N LYS A 115 -1.84 -10.87 7.75
CA LYS A 115 -1.75 -9.41 7.69
C LYS A 115 -2.18 -8.92 6.31
N ARG A 116 -3.14 -8.00 6.26
CA ARG A 116 -3.57 -7.35 5.01
C ARG A 116 -2.83 -6.04 4.84
N TRP A 117 -1.97 -5.94 3.84
CA TRP A 117 -1.16 -4.73 3.63
C TRP A 117 -0.88 -4.45 2.16
N LEU A 118 -0.81 -3.17 1.80
CA LEU A 118 -0.52 -2.74 0.44
C LEU A 118 0.94 -2.98 0.10
N MET A 119 1.20 -3.86 -0.86
CA MET A 119 2.53 -4.15 -1.36
C MET A 119 3.00 -3.14 -2.41
N THR A 120 2.14 -2.81 -3.36
CA THR A 120 2.40 -1.82 -4.43
C THR A 120 1.08 -1.42 -5.10
N ALA A 121 1.05 -0.24 -5.70
CA ALA A 121 0.03 0.20 -6.65
C ALA A 121 0.73 1.00 -7.76
N TYR A 122 0.25 0.92 -9.00
CA TYR A 122 0.83 1.65 -10.14
C TYR A 122 -0.09 1.69 -11.35
N GLU A 123 0.08 2.72 -12.19
CA GLU A 123 -0.41 2.74 -13.57
C GLU A 123 0.57 2.00 -14.49
N ILE A 124 0.04 1.22 -15.42
CA ILE A 124 0.76 0.53 -16.48
C ILE A 124 0.88 1.53 -17.63
N LYS A 125 2.06 2.11 -17.81
CA LYS A 125 2.35 2.88 -19.02
C LYS A 125 2.44 1.89 -20.18
N GLU A 126 1.63 2.10 -21.22
CA GLU A 126 1.68 1.29 -22.43
C GLU A 126 3.14 1.12 -22.88
N LYS A 127 3.57 -0.12 -23.04
CA LYS A 127 4.76 -0.39 -23.82
C LYS A 127 4.32 -0.24 -25.27
N ASN A 128 4.58 0.91 -25.88
CA ASN A 128 4.57 1.04 -27.33
C ASN A 128 5.34 -0.15 -27.90
N LYS A 129 4.63 -1.06 -28.58
CA LYS A 129 5.18 -2.21 -29.26
C LYS A 129 5.04 -2.00 -30.76
#